data_AF-A0A2E5Q3Y4-F1
#
_entry.id   AF-A0A2E5Q3Y4-F1
#
_cell.length_a   1.000
_cell.length_b   1.000
_cell.length_c   1.000
_cell.angle_alpha   90.00
_cell.angle_beta   90.00
_cell.angle_gamma   90.00
#
_symmetry.space_group_name_H-M   'P 1'
#
loop_
_entity.id
_entity.type
_entity.pdbx_description
1 polymer ?
#
loop_
_entity_poly.entity_id
_entity_poly.type
_entity_poly.pdbx_seq_one_letter_code
_entity_poly.pdbx_strand_id
1 'polypeptide(L)' 'MIRDRECQAQCNTAVLLVQDAGTRWALLLAGAFGAYSLRANNMANAMGVFLPTVALQDLHISAWLVLSPT' A
#
# COMPACT_ATOMS: atom_id res chain seq x y z
N MET A 1 32.20 -19.55 33.60
CA MET A 1 30.99 -20.34 33.25
C MET A 1 29.66 -19.60 33.49
N ILE A 2 29.62 -18.44 34.18
CA ILE A 2 28.37 -17.65 34.35
C ILE A 2 28.14 -16.65 33.20
N ARG A 3 29.20 -16.10 32.58
CA ARG A 3 29.10 -15.12 31.48
C ARG A 3 28.45 -15.66 30.18
N ASP A 4 28.49 -16.97 29.93
CA ASP A 4 27.94 -17.54 28.70
C ASP A 4 26.40 -17.56 28.68
N ARG A 5 25.75 -17.66 29.85
CA ARG A 5 24.29 -17.68 29.96
C ARG A 5 23.67 -16.30 29.79
N GLU A 6 24.38 -15.25 30.21
CA GLU A 6 23.97 -13.85 30.03
C GLU A 6 24.08 -13.41 28.56
N CYS A 7 25.14 -13.85 27.87
CA CYS A 7 25.30 -13.60 26.45
C CYS A 7 24.26 -14.36 25.59
N GLN A 8 23.89 -15.58 25.99
CA GLN A 8 22.83 -16.35 25.31
C GLN A 8 21.45 -15.71 25.45
N ALA A 9 21.13 -15.14 26.63
CA ALA A 9 19.90 -14.38 26.83
C ALA A 9 19.90 -13.07 26.02
N GLN A 10 21.02 -12.34 26.00
CA GLN A 10 21.16 -11.10 25.23
C GLN A 10 21.05 -11.36 23.71
N CYS A 11 21.66 -12.44 23.21
CA CYS A 11 21.66 -12.81 21.80
C CYS A 11 20.27 -13.28 21.31
N ASN A 12 19.50 -13.98 22.16
CA ASN A 12 18.15 -14.43 21.80
C ASN A 12 17.13 -13.27 21.81
N THR A 13 17.28 -12.32 22.75
CA THR A 13 16.40 -11.15 22.81
C THR A 13 16.59 -10.23 21.61
N ALA A 14 17.83 -10.08 21.11
CA ALA A 14 18.09 -9.31 19.90
C ALA A 14 17.35 -9.86 18.66
N VAL A 15 17.32 -11.19 18.50
CA VAL A 15 16.56 -11.86 17.43
C VAL A 15 15.06 -11.60 17.55
N LEU A 16 14.52 -11.67 18.76
CA LEU A 16 13.09 -11.43 19.01
C LEU A 16 12.69 -9.99 18.65
N LEU A 17 13.50 -9.01 19.07
CA LEU A 17 13.24 -7.60 18.81
C LEU A 17 13.23 -7.26 17.30
N VAL A 18 14.12 -7.89 16.53
CA VAL A 18 14.17 -7.71 15.07
C VAL A 18 12.95 -8.33 14.39
N GLN A 19 12.49 -9.50 14.86
CA GLN A 19 11.27 -10.14 14.34
C GLN A 19 10.01 -9.34 14.65
N ASP A 20 9.89 -8.79 15.85
CA ASP A 20 8.76 -7.93 16.24
C ASP A 20 8.73 -6.63 15.41
N ALA A 21 9.89 -6.02 15.19
CA ALA A 21 10.00 -4.85 14.32
C ALA A 21 9.59 -5.18 12.87
N GLY A 22 10.05 -6.31 12.32
CA GLY A 22 9.70 -6.75 10.97
C GLY A 22 8.21 -7.04 10.81
N THR A 23 7.60 -7.73 11.78
CA THR A 23 6.17 -8.05 11.77
C THR A 23 5.31 -6.79 11.84
N ARG A 24 5.70 -5.80 12.64
CA ARG A 24 4.99 -4.51 12.72
C ARG A 24 4.98 -3.79 11.37
N TRP A 25 6.11 -3.75 10.68
CA TRP A 25 6.19 -3.15 9.34
C TRP A 25 5.40 -3.94 8.30
N ALA A 26 5.47 -5.28 8.34
CA ALA A 26 4.70 -6.13 7.44
C ALA A 26 3.18 -5.92 7.59
N LEU A 27 2.69 -5.80 8.83
CA LEU A 27 1.27 -5.53 9.11
C LEU A 27 0.83 -4.14 8.66
N LEU A 28 1.67 -3.12 8.82
CA LEU A 28 1.39 -1.76 8.33
C LEU A 28 1.25 -1.74 6.80
N LEU A 29 2.18 -2.39 6.09
CA LEU A 29 2.13 -2.47 4.63
C LEU A 29 0.94 -3.30 4.14
N ALA A 30 0.66 -4.44 4.76
CA ALA A 30 -0.49 -5.27 4.43
C ALA A 30 -1.81 -4.52 4.68
N GLY A 31 -1.92 -3.79 5.80
CA GLY A 31 -3.09 -2.97 6.12
C GLY A 31 -3.26 -1.79 5.16
N ALA A 32 -2.17 -1.10 4.80
CA ALA A 32 -2.20 -0.01 3.82
C ALA A 32 -2.63 -0.50 2.43
N PHE A 33 -2.08 -1.63 1.96
CA PHE A 33 -2.47 -2.24 0.70
C PHE A 33 -3.92 -2.75 0.72
N GLY A 34 -4.37 -3.33 1.83
CA GLY A 34 -5.74 -3.79 2.01
C GLY A 34 -6.74 -2.62 1.99
N ALA A 35 -6.45 -1.55 2.72
CA ALA A 35 -7.28 -0.34 2.72
C ALA A 35 -7.32 0.35 1.35
N TYR A 36 -6.19 0.38 0.63
CA TYR A 36 -6.12 0.92 -0.73
C TYR A 36 -6.96 0.09 -1.71
N SER A 37 -6.79 -1.23 -1.72
CA SER A 37 -7.51 -2.14 -2.62
C SER A 37 -9.03 -2.14 -2.35
N LEU A 38 -9.43 -2.13 -1.07
CA LEU A 38 -10.84 -2.12 -0.68
C LEU A 38 -11.53 -0.80 -1.06
N ARG A 39 -10.84 0.34 -0.91
CA ARG A 39 -11.40 1.66 -1.19
C ARG A 39 -11.40 2.00 -2.69
N ALA A 40 -10.42 1.50 -3.47
CA ALA A 40 -10.30 1.78 -4.90
C ALA A 40 -11.51 1.29 -5.71
N ASN A 41 -12.02 0.09 -5.42
CA ASN A 41 -13.23 -0.43 -6.08
C ASN A 41 -14.49 0.38 -5.75
N ASN A 42 -14.51 1.09 -4.61
CA ASN A 42 -15.69 1.79 -4.12
C ASN A 42 -15.65 3.32 -4.37
N MET A 43 -14.55 3.86 -4.91
CA MET A 43 -14.37 5.30 -5.12
C MET A 43 -15.38 5.89 -6.11
N ALA A 44 -15.74 5.17 -7.18
CA ALA A 44 -16.70 5.66 -8.17
C ALA A 44 -18.12 5.82 -7.59
N ASN A 45 -18.51 4.97 -6.64
CA ASN A 45 -19.84 5.01 -6.02
C ASN A 45 -20.01 6.19 -5.05
N ALA A 46 -18.94 6.56 -4.32
CA ALA A 46 -19.01 7.64 -3.32
C ALA A 46 -18.52 9.01 -3.83
N MET A 47 -17.51 9.03 -4.71
CA MET A 47 -16.94 10.27 -5.25
C MET A 47 -17.59 10.68 -6.58
N GLY A 48 -18.30 9.78 -7.25
CA GLY A 48 -18.93 10.05 -8.56
C GLY A 48 -20.04 11.11 -8.53
N VAL A 49 -20.63 11.40 -7.36
CA VAL A 49 -21.62 12.49 -7.19
C VAL A 49 -20.97 13.87 -7.08
N PHE A 50 -19.71 13.95 -6.66
CA PHE A 50 -19.04 15.21 -6.33
C PHE A 50 -17.91 15.58 -7.29
N LEU A 51 -17.48 14.64 -8.12
CA LEU A 51 -16.63 14.92 -9.27
C LEU A 51 -17.56 15.22 -10.45
N PRO A 52 -17.64 16.47 -10.96
CA PRO A 52 -18.21 16.67 -12.30
C PRO A 52 -17.43 15.74 -13.23
N THR A 53 -18.13 14.92 -14.01
CA THR A 53 -17.48 14.12 -15.04
C THR A 53 -16.68 15.10 -15.90
N VAL A 54 -15.35 15.04 -15.81
CA VAL A 54 -14.51 15.68 -16.81
C VAL A 54 -14.91 14.99 -18.10
N ALA A 55 -15.59 15.72 -18.98
CA ALA A 55 -15.72 15.30 -20.36
C ALA A 55 -14.29 15.35 -20.90
N LEU A 56 -13.63 14.18 -20.95
CA LEU A 56 -12.33 14.09 -21.58
C LEU A 56 -12.51 14.59 -23.02
N GLN A 57 -11.72 15.58 -23.41
CA GLN A 57 -11.72 16.06 -24.80
C GLN A 57 -11.07 14.98 -25.66
N ASP A 58 -11.41 14.92 -26.96
CA ASP A 58 -10.81 13.96 -27.88
C ASP A 58 -9.27 14.02 -27.78
N LEU A 59 -8.67 12.91 -27.32
CA LEU A 59 -7.22 12.83 -27.20
C LEU A 59 -6.64 12.55 -28.58
N HIS A 60 -6.18 13.60 -29.24
CA HIS A 60 -5.43 13.52 -30.50
C HIS A 60 -3.95 13.25 -30.19
N ILE A 61 -3.55 11.98 -30.21
CA ILE A 61 -2.15 11.57 -30.02
C ILE A 61 -1.35 11.84 -31.30
N SER A 62 -2.00 11.76 -32.47
CA SER A 62 -1.46 12.14 -33.78
C SER A 62 -2.60 12.32 -34.79
N ALA A 63 -2.30 12.80 -36.00
CA ALA A 63 -3.29 12.98 -37.08
C ALA A 63 -4.07 11.71 -37.46
N TRP A 64 -3.60 10.54 -37.03
CA TRP A 64 -4.15 9.23 -37.39
C TRP A 64 -4.80 8.48 -36.22
N LEU A 65 -4.64 8.97 -34.99
CA LEU A 65 -5.16 8.31 -33.79
C LEU A 65 -5.87 9.33 -32.89
N VAL A 66 -7.19 9.21 -32.88
CA VAL A 66 -8.11 10.00 -32.05
C VAL A 66 -8.80 9.05 -31.09
N LEU A 67 -8.68 9.33 -29.81
CA LEU A 67 -9.37 8.59 -28.76
C LEU A 67 -10.53 9.43 -28.25
N SER A 68 -11.73 9.09 -28.71
CA SER A 68 -12.97 9.71 -28.26
C SER A 68 -13.51 8.97 -27.04
N PRO A 69 -13.66 9.64 -25.89
CA PRO A 69 -14.32 9.08 -24.72
C PRO A 69 -15.84 9.20 -24.93
N THR A 70 -16.50 8.08 -25.25
CA THR A 70 -17.97 7.98 -25.35
C THR A 70 -18.65 8.23 -24.01
#